data_AF-A0A327VC42-F1
#
_entry.id   AF-A0A327VC42-F1
#
_cell.length_a   1.000
_cell.length_b   1.000
_cell.length_c   1.000
_cell.angle_alpha   90.00
_cell.angle_beta   90.00
_cell.angle_gamma   90.00
#
_symmetry.space_group_name_H-M   'P 1'
#
loop_
_entity.id
_entity.type
_entity.pdbx_description
1 polymer ?
#
loop_
_entity_poly.entity_id
_entity_poly.type
_entity_poly.pdbx_seq_one_letter_code
_entity_poly.pdbx_strand_id
1 'polypeptide(L)'
;MSERLLPNGFCWCGCGREVGLGKFFAPGHDKQAEAAYMAVYHQGSVAQLLADTDHGPDDEVSIRDAALKHGGWETCPRGCGYAGAAASVRNHLKKHSEKED
;
A
#
# COMPACT_ATOMS: atom_id res chain seq x y z
N MET A 1 3.43 22.46 -2.85
CA MET A 1 3.01 21.87 -4.13
C MET A 1 3.99 20.76 -4.43
N SER A 2 3.60 19.47 -4.32
CA SER A 2 4.51 18.39 -4.75
C SER A 2 4.54 18.36 -6.26
N GLU A 3 5.75 18.40 -6.81
CA GLU A 3 5.98 18.31 -8.25
C GLU A 3 5.58 16.92 -8.73
N ARG A 4 4.87 16.86 -9.87
CA ARG A 4 4.41 15.58 -10.43
C ARG A 4 5.61 14.79 -10.93
N LEU A 5 5.76 13.55 -10.45
CA LEU A 5 6.77 12.63 -10.95
C LEU A 5 6.53 12.35 -12.45
N LEU A 6 7.60 12.47 -13.25
CA LEU A 6 7.58 12.19 -14.69
C LEU A 6 8.48 10.98 -14.99
N PRO A 7 8.01 9.99 -15.77
CA PRO A 7 8.81 8.85 -16.17
C PRO A 7 9.87 9.28 -17.19
N ASN A 8 11.06 8.69 -17.10
CA ASN A 8 12.23 9.04 -17.92
C ASN A 8 12.55 8.02 -19.01
N GLY A 9 11.70 7.01 -19.22
CA GLY A 9 11.92 5.94 -20.20
C GLY A 9 12.78 4.77 -19.69
N PHE A 10 13.27 4.81 -18.45
CA PHE A 10 14.04 3.73 -17.83
C PHE A 10 13.35 3.18 -16.59
N CYS A 11 13.60 1.91 -16.29
CA CYS A 11 13.02 1.23 -15.14
C CYS A 11 13.63 1.75 -13.82
N TRP A 12 12.78 2.30 -12.96
CA TRP A 12 13.18 2.91 -11.69
C TRP A 12 13.61 1.91 -10.60
N CYS A 13 13.52 0.60 -10.86
CA CYS A 13 14.16 -0.40 -10.00
C CYS A 13 15.70 -0.40 -10.10
N GLY A 14 16.28 0.41 -11.01
CA GLY A 14 17.73 0.55 -11.16
C GLY A 14 18.40 -0.46 -12.08
N CYS A 15 17.66 -1.37 -12.72
CA CYS A 15 18.24 -2.38 -13.62
C CYS A 15 18.68 -1.84 -14.99
N GLY A 16 18.42 -0.56 -15.30
CA GLY A 16 18.78 0.08 -16.57
C GLY A 16 17.92 -0.30 -17.77
N ARG A 17 16.90 -1.16 -17.60
CA ARG A 17 15.99 -1.57 -18.69
C ARG A 17 15.14 -0.39 -19.17
N GLU A 18 14.99 -0.25 -20.49
CA GLU A 18 14.02 0.67 -21.09
C GLU A 18 12.57 0.23 -20.82
N VAL A 19 11.70 1.21 -20.56
CA VAL A 19 10.28 0.98 -20.32
C VAL A 19 9.44 1.83 -21.28
N GLY A 20 8.24 1.34 -21.61
CA GLY A 20 7.35 2.05 -22.52
C GLY A 20 6.98 3.46 -22.01
N LEU A 21 6.61 4.34 -22.94
CA LEU A 21 6.19 5.70 -22.65
C LEU A 21 5.15 5.75 -21.52
N GLY A 22 5.37 6.67 -20.58
CA GLY A 22 4.46 6.86 -19.44
C GLY A 22 4.63 5.84 -18.31
N LYS A 23 5.57 4.88 -18.41
CA LYS A 23 5.80 3.88 -17.35
C LYS A 23 7.04 4.21 -16.52
N PHE A 24 6.97 3.92 -15.22
CA PHE A 24 8.11 4.02 -14.28
C PHE A 24 8.87 2.70 -14.13
N PHE A 25 8.18 1.57 -14.28
CA PHE A 25 8.72 0.23 -14.02
C PHE A 25 8.47 -0.72 -15.18
N ALA A 26 9.40 -1.65 -15.38
CA ALA A 26 9.14 -2.85 -16.15
C ALA A 26 8.10 -3.72 -15.42
N PRO A 27 7.38 -4.63 -16.12
CA PRO A 27 6.37 -5.47 -15.48
C PRO A 27 6.92 -6.25 -14.27
N GLY A 28 6.34 -6.03 -13.09
CA GLY A 28 6.72 -6.67 -11.83
C GLY A 28 7.95 -6.09 -11.13
N HIS A 29 8.60 -5.07 -11.70
CA HIS A 29 9.80 -4.46 -11.11
C HIS A 29 9.50 -3.41 -10.04
N ASP A 30 8.24 -2.95 -9.94
CA ASP A 30 7.75 -2.13 -8.83
C ASP A 30 7.94 -2.86 -7.49
N LYS A 31 7.61 -4.16 -7.45
CA LYS A 31 7.81 -5.00 -6.27
C LYS A 31 9.27 -5.29 -5.96
N GLN A 32 10.12 -5.38 -6.97
CA GLN A 32 11.57 -5.47 -6.74
C GLN A 32 12.12 -4.18 -6.15
N ALA A 33 11.70 -3.02 -6.65
CA ALA A 33 12.08 -1.73 -6.11
C ALA A 33 11.62 -1.56 -4.66
N GLU A 34 10.37 -1.94 -4.35
CA GLU A 34 9.83 -1.96 -2.98
C GLU A 34 10.67 -2.86 -2.07
N ALA A 35 10.96 -4.10 -2.49
CA ALA A 35 11.79 -5.02 -1.69
C ALA A 35 13.21 -4.50 -1.46
N ALA A 36 13.84 -3.87 -2.47
CA ALA A 36 15.15 -3.24 -2.33
C ALA A 36 15.10 -2.05 -1.36
N TYR A 37 14.06 -1.22 -1.44
CA TYR A 37 13.83 -0.12 -0.50
C TYR A 37 13.69 -0.66 0.94
N MET A 38 12.86 -1.69 1.14
CA MET A 38 12.69 -2.33 2.45
C MET A 38 14.00 -2.90 2.98
N ALA A 39 14.83 -3.52 2.15
CA ALA A 39 16.13 -4.06 2.57
C ALA A 39 17.11 -2.95 3.01
N VAL A 40 17.14 -1.82 2.29
CA VAL A 40 18.04 -0.70 2.57
C VAL A 40 17.62 0.09 3.80
N TYR A 41 16.33 0.39 3.93
CA TYR A 41 15.83 1.34 4.93
C TYR A 41 15.19 0.68 6.15
N HIS A 42 14.65 -0.52 6.00
CA HIS A 42 13.80 -1.16 7.02
C HIS A 42 14.22 -2.61 7.31
N GLN A 43 15.48 -2.97 7.03
CA GLN A 43 16.03 -4.30 7.33
C GLN A 43 15.22 -5.47 6.72
N GLY A 44 14.48 -5.20 5.63
CA GLY A 44 13.58 -6.17 5.01
C GLY A 44 12.34 -6.54 5.84
N SER A 45 12.01 -5.77 6.89
CA SER A 45 10.95 -6.06 7.84
C SER A 45 9.84 -5.02 7.79
N VAL A 46 8.60 -5.46 7.59
CA VAL A 46 7.42 -4.58 7.69
C VAL A 46 7.24 -4.06 9.12
N ALA A 47 7.55 -4.88 10.13
CA ALA A 47 7.48 -4.42 11.52
C ALA A 47 8.46 -3.27 11.78
N GLN A 48 9.67 -3.35 11.20
CA GLN A 48 10.65 -2.26 11.30
C GLN A 48 10.19 -1.03 10.52
N LEU A 49 9.65 -1.18 9.31
CA LEU A 49 9.04 -0.06 8.57
C LEU A 49 8.00 0.68 9.41
N LEU A 50 7.09 -0.06 10.05
CA LEU A 50 6.04 0.54 10.87
C LEU A 50 6.63 1.29 12.07
N ALA A 51 7.62 0.72 12.76
CA ALA A 51 8.31 1.40 13.84
C ALA A 51 9.09 2.65 13.36
N ASP A 52 9.74 2.57 12.19
CA ASP A 52 10.50 3.68 11.60
C ASP A 52 9.60 4.82 11.08
N THR A 53 8.29 4.57 10.97
CA THR A 53 7.30 5.52 10.42
C THR A 53 6.23 5.91 11.43
N ASP A 54 6.52 5.78 12.73
CA ASP A 54 5.64 6.17 13.85
C ASP A 54 4.26 5.48 13.81
N HIS A 55 4.27 4.20 13.39
CA HIS A 55 3.10 3.33 13.27
C HIS A 55 3.31 1.96 13.93
N GLY A 56 4.27 1.86 14.85
CA GLY A 56 4.50 0.71 15.69
C GLY A 56 3.36 0.43 16.67
N PRO A 57 3.44 -0.66 17.44
CA PRO A 57 2.37 -1.07 18.35
C PRO A 57 2.14 -0.11 19.52
N ASP A 58 3.15 0.66 19.91
CA ASP A 58 3.10 1.60 21.04
C ASP A 58 2.87 3.06 20.59
N ASP A 59 2.78 3.32 19.28
CA ASP A 59 2.54 4.65 18.73
C ASP A 59 1.06 5.08 18.86
N GLU A 60 0.83 6.39 18.94
CA GLU A 60 -0.52 6.95 19.13
C GLU A 60 -1.49 6.63 17.98
N VAL A 61 -0.96 6.48 16.76
CA VAL A 61 -1.74 6.27 15.55
C VAL A 61 -1.29 4.99 14.86
N SER A 62 -2.15 3.97 14.87
CA SER A 62 -1.89 2.75 14.11
C SER A 62 -1.93 2.99 12.60
N ILE A 63 -1.20 2.17 11.83
CA ILE A 63 -1.26 2.23 10.36
C ILE A 63 -2.68 2.02 9.81
N ARG A 64 -3.51 1.25 10.53
CA ARG A 64 -4.93 1.05 10.19
C ARG A 64 -5.71 2.35 10.33
N ASP A 65 -5.50 3.10 11.40
CA ASP A 65 -6.19 4.38 11.64
C ASP A 65 -5.72 5.45 10.67
N ALA A 66 -4.41 5.49 10.38
CA ALA A 66 -3.86 6.34 9.33
C ALA A 66 -4.49 6.02 7.96
N ALA A 67 -4.65 4.73 7.62
CA ALA A 67 -5.30 4.32 6.38
C ALA A 67 -6.78 4.72 6.31
N LEU A 68 -7.52 4.62 7.43
CA LEU A 68 -8.92 5.07 7.51
C LEU A 68 -9.05 6.59 7.38
N LYS A 69 -8.16 7.34 8.02
CA LYS A 69 -8.24 8.80 8.08
C LYS A 69 -7.69 9.49 6.82
N HIS A 70 -6.65 8.92 6.21
CA HIS A 70 -5.88 9.57 5.15
C HIS A 70 -5.71 8.68 3.90
N GLY A 71 -5.72 7.35 4.06
CA GLY A 71 -5.47 6.40 2.98
C GLY A 71 -6.70 5.97 2.17
N GLY A 72 -7.87 6.53 2.46
CA GLY A 72 -9.12 6.20 1.76
C GLY A 72 -9.65 4.79 2.06
N TRP A 73 -9.23 4.18 3.18
CA TRP A 73 -9.89 2.97 3.67
C TRP A 73 -11.24 3.31 4.28
N GLU A 74 -12.15 2.35 4.19
CA GLU A 74 -13.49 2.44 4.75
C GLU A 74 -13.69 1.31 5.75
N THR A 75 -14.49 1.57 6.77
CA THR A 75 -15.02 0.52 7.65
C THR A 75 -16.26 -0.12 7.03
N CYS A 76 -16.48 -1.40 7.32
CA CYS A 76 -17.70 -2.06 6.91
C CYS A 76 -18.92 -1.37 7.57
N PRO A 77 -19.93 -0.93 6.79
CA PRO A 77 -21.08 -0.19 7.33
C PRO A 77 -21.98 -1.04 8.24
N ARG A 78 -21.81 -2.37 8.23
CA ARG A 78 -22.53 -3.29 9.13
C ARG A 78 -21.93 -3.39 10.54
N GLY A 79 -20.79 -2.73 10.80
CA GLY A 79 -20.19 -2.69 12.15
C GLY A 79 -19.40 -3.94 12.55
N CYS A 80 -19.03 -4.83 11.62
CA CYS A 80 -18.29 -6.07 11.93
C CYS A 80 -16.79 -5.88 12.21
N GLY A 81 -16.29 -4.64 12.24
CA GLY A 81 -14.88 -4.32 12.49
C GLY A 81 -13.95 -4.42 11.27
N TYR A 82 -14.41 -4.99 10.15
CA TYR A 82 -13.63 -5.04 8.91
C TYR A 82 -13.33 -3.63 8.38
N ALA A 83 -12.08 -3.39 7.99
CA ALA A 83 -11.64 -2.15 7.35
C ALA A 83 -10.73 -2.49 6.17
N GLY A 84 -10.82 -1.72 5.10
CA GLY A 84 -10.01 -1.92 3.90
C GLY A 84 -10.30 -0.89 2.83
N ALA A 85 -9.61 -0.98 1.70
CA ALA A 85 -9.97 -0.21 0.52
C ALA A 85 -11.43 -0.47 0.11
N ALA A 86 -12.09 0.52 -0.49
CA ALA A 86 -13.51 0.45 -0.88
C ALA A 86 -13.87 -0.81 -1.70
N ALA A 87 -12.99 -1.24 -2.60
CA ALA A 87 -13.18 -2.48 -3.36
C ALA A 87 -13.24 -3.73 -2.45
N SER A 88 -12.36 -3.80 -1.45
CA SER A 88 -12.32 -4.90 -0.47
C SER A 88 -13.56 -4.89 0.43
N VAL A 89 -14.02 -3.71 0.87
CA VAL A 89 -15.26 -3.57 1.65
C VAL A 89 -16.48 -4.03 0.85
N ARG A 90 -16.60 -3.64 -0.43
CA ARG A 90 -17.68 -4.13 -1.31
C ARG A 90 -17.66 -5.64 -1.48
N ASN A 91 -16.48 -6.23 -1.65
CA ASN A 91 -16.33 -7.68 -1.76
C ASN A 91 -16.67 -8.39 -0.45
N HIS A 92 -16.29 -7.81 0.69
CA HIS A 92 -16.66 -8.28 2.01
C HIS A 92 -18.18 -8.28 2.20
N LEU A 93 -18.86 -7.20 1.81
CA LEU A 93 -20.33 -7.08 1.92
C LEU A 93 -21.07 -8.16 1.13
N LYS A 94 -20.63 -8.44 -0.12
CA LYS A 94 -21.23 -9.51 -0.95
C LYS A 94 -21.16 -10.89 -0.29
N LYS A 95 -20.00 -11.24 0.26
CA LYS A 95 -19.79 -12.52 0.94
C LYS A 95 -20.59 -12.64 2.25
N HIS A 96 -20.89 -11.53 2.90
CA HIS A 96 -21.71 -11.51 4.11
C HIS A 96 -23.22 -11.53 3.82
N SER A 97 -23.68 -11.07 2.65
CA SER A 97 -25.08 -11.27 2.23
C SER A 97 -25.40 -12.71 1.81
N GLU A 98 -24.41 -13.48 1.37
CA GLU A 98 -24.58 -14.88 0.94
C GLU A 98 -24.63 -15.89 2.11
N LYS A 99 -24.58 -15.43 3.37
CA LYS A 99 -24.61 -16.28 4.57
C LYS A 99 -25.91 -16.18 5.38
N GLU A 100 -26.94 -15.54 4.83
CA GLU A 100 -28.26 -15.39 5.47
C GLU A 100 -29.38 -16.20 4.79
N ASP A 101 -29.04 -17.29 4.06
CA ASP A 101 -30.00 -18.27 3.51
C ASP A 101 -29.77 -19.69 4.08
#